data_AF-A0A961LGJ9-F1
#
_entry.id   AF-A0A961LGJ9-F1
#
_cell.length_a   1.000
_cell.length_b   1.000
_cell.length_c   1.000
_cell.angle_alpha   90.00
_cell.angle_beta   90.00
_cell.angle_gamma   90.00
#
_symmetry.space_group_name_H-M   'P 1'
#
loop_
_entity.id
_entity.type
_entity.pdbx_description
1 polymer ?
#
loop_
_entity_poly.entity_id
_entity_poly.type
_entity_poly.pdbx_seq_one_letter_code
_entity_poly.pdbx_strand_id
1 'polypeptide(L)'
;GWWTVFFWGWFMGYGPLMAIFIARVSRGRSIRQIVLMLSIAAPLITNFWFTIIGGSGIAFEMASPGVIAGPFEGFNLPAALLAITSAMPAGFILSILFLILTMIFVATTSDSMSYVISAAMSEGEPSVALRAFWGIAMGVMALILISTGSGGIGKLQSFIVVTAVPVSIILLPSLWDALRITLMLGRKA
;
A
#
# COMPACT_ATOMS: atom_id res chain seq x y z
N GLY A 1 2.54 10.82 -16.97
CA GLY A 1 2.89 9.42 -17.30
C GLY A 1 3.42 8.63 -16.12
N TRP A 2 4.36 9.17 -15.34
CA TRP A 2 5.07 8.44 -14.28
C TRP A 2 4.21 7.89 -13.13
N TRP A 3 3.13 8.56 -12.74
CA TRP A 3 2.25 8.11 -11.65
C TRP A 3 1.59 6.76 -11.92
N THR A 4 1.07 6.55 -13.13
CA THR A 4 0.43 5.29 -13.51
C THR A 4 1.41 4.13 -13.42
N VAL A 5 2.63 4.30 -13.95
CA VAL A 5 3.69 3.29 -13.89
C VAL A 5 4.11 3.01 -12.45
N PHE A 6 4.24 4.07 -11.63
CA PHE A 6 4.51 3.93 -10.20
C PHE A 6 3.46 3.10 -9.47
N PHE A 7 2.17 3.42 -9.62
CA PHE A 7 1.10 2.69 -8.94
C PHE A 7 0.98 1.24 -9.42
N TRP A 8 1.13 0.99 -10.73
CA TRP A 8 1.17 -0.38 -11.25
C TRP A 8 2.36 -1.17 -10.68
N GLY A 9 3.56 -0.59 -10.67
CA GLY A 9 4.73 -1.20 -10.06
C GLY A 9 4.49 -1.52 -8.59
N TRP A 10 3.99 -0.54 -7.83
CA TRP A 10 3.65 -0.74 -6.43
C TRP A 10 2.63 -1.87 -6.22
N PHE A 11 1.51 -1.87 -6.94
CA PHE A 11 0.47 -2.90 -6.80
C PHE A 11 0.97 -4.29 -7.18
N MET A 12 1.78 -4.42 -8.24
CA MET A 12 2.39 -5.70 -8.61
C MET A 12 3.39 -6.18 -7.56
N GLY A 13 4.23 -5.29 -7.02
CA GLY A 13 5.19 -5.62 -5.97
C GLY A 13 4.52 -6.16 -4.70
N TYR A 14 3.34 -5.64 -4.34
CA TYR A 14 2.55 -6.10 -3.20
C TYR A 14 1.60 -7.27 -3.52
N GLY A 15 1.48 -7.64 -4.80
CA GLY A 15 0.56 -8.67 -5.28
C GLY A 15 0.65 -10.01 -4.52
N PRO A 16 1.85 -10.61 -4.31
CA PRO A 16 1.97 -11.90 -3.63
C PRO A 16 1.49 -11.84 -2.17
N LEU A 17 1.86 -10.78 -1.44
CA LEU A 17 1.46 -10.57 -0.05
C LEU A 17 -0.06 -10.44 0.07
N MET A 18 -0.67 -9.64 -0.80
CA MET A 18 -2.12 -9.44 -0.82
C MET A 18 -2.86 -10.71 -1.23
N ALA A 19 -2.35 -11.48 -2.19
CA ALA A 19 -2.95 -12.74 -2.61
C ALA A 19 -3.04 -13.74 -1.44
N ILE A 20 -1.96 -13.89 -0.66
CA ILE A 20 -1.93 -14.76 0.52
C ILE A 20 -2.90 -14.26 1.59
N PHE A 21 -2.89 -12.96 1.90
CA PHE A 21 -3.78 -12.37 2.90
C PHE A 21 -5.25 -12.58 2.54
N ILE A 22 -5.62 -12.26 1.30
CA ILE A 22 -6.99 -12.44 0.79
C ILE A 22 -7.39 -13.92 0.85
N ALA A 23 -6.52 -14.83 0.42
CA ALA A 23 -6.80 -16.27 0.46
C ALA A 23 -7.06 -16.77 1.89
N ARG A 24 -6.31 -16.26 2.89
CA ARG A 24 -6.49 -16.62 4.30
C ARG A 24 -7.82 -16.12 4.87
N VAL A 25 -8.15 -14.84 4.66
CA VAL A 25 -9.38 -14.22 5.19
C VAL A 25 -10.63 -14.66 4.43
N SER A 26 -10.47 -15.17 3.21
CA SER A 26 -11.59 -15.60 2.35
C SER A 26 -11.96 -17.09 2.47
N ARG A 27 -11.42 -17.82 3.46
CA ARG A 27 -11.80 -19.23 3.69
C ARG A 27 -13.32 -19.36 3.86
N GLY A 28 -13.93 -20.28 3.11
CA GLY A 28 -15.38 -20.54 3.14
C GLY A 28 -16.22 -19.57 2.29
N ARG A 29 -15.63 -18.61 1.57
CA ARG A 29 -16.35 -17.72 0.65
C ARG A 29 -16.35 -18.26 -0.77
N SER A 30 -17.42 -18.00 -1.52
CA SER A 30 -17.46 -18.29 -2.96
C SER A 30 -16.57 -17.33 -3.74
N ILE A 31 -16.04 -17.78 -4.89
CA ILE A 31 -15.22 -16.95 -5.78
C ILE A 31 -15.97 -15.67 -6.20
N ARG A 32 -17.28 -15.78 -6.47
CA ARG A 32 -18.13 -14.63 -6.81
C ARG A 32 -18.15 -13.59 -5.70
N GLN A 33 -18.31 -14.00 -4.44
CA GLN A 33 -18.28 -13.08 -3.29
C GLN A 33 -16.92 -12.38 -3.15
N ILE A 34 -15.83 -13.13 -3.34
CA ILE A 34 -14.47 -12.59 -3.28
C ILE A 34 -14.28 -11.52 -4.38
N VAL A 35 -14.62 -11.84 -5.63
CA VAL A 35 -14.50 -10.92 -6.77
C VAL A 35 -15.34 -9.66 -6.56
N LEU A 36 -16.58 -9.78 -6.09
CA LEU A 36 -17.43 -8.61 -5.81
C LEU A 36 -16.89 -7.75 -4.68
N MET A 37 -16.42 -8.36 -3.59
CA MET A 37 -15.82 -7.61 -2.47
C MET A 37 -14.57 -6.83 -2.93
N LEU A 38 -13.70 -7.47 -3.71
CA LEU A 38 -12.46 -6.84 -4.17
C LEU A 38 -12.67 -5.81 -5.29
N SER A 39 -13.62 -6.06 -6.19
CA SER A 39 -13.82 -5.21 -7.37
C SER A 39 -14.80 -4.07 -7.14
N ILE A 40 -15.66 -4.16 -6.12
CA ILE A 40 -16.69 -3.15 -5.83
C ILE A 40 -16.46 -2.53 -4.46
N ALA A 41 -16.51 -3.32 -3.39
CA ALA A 41 -16.47 -2.78 -2.03
C ALA A 41 -15.14 -2.08 -1.72
N ALA A 42 -14.00 -2.68 -2.05
CA ALA A 42 -12.69 -2.08 -1.79
C ALA A 42 -12.45 -0.77 -2.57
N PRO A 43 -12.75 -0.67 -3.89
CA PRO A 43 -12.68 0.59 -4.62
C PRO A 43 -13.64 1.66 -4.08
N LEU A 44 -14.85 1.31 -3.64
CA LEU A 44 -15.78 2.29 -3.07
C LEU A 44 -15.24 2.90 -1.77
N ILE A 45 -14.66 2.09 -0.89
CA ILE A 45 -14.02 2.57 0.35
C ILE A 45 -12.83 3.48 0.03
N THR A 46 -12.00 3.06 -0.93
CA THR A 46 -10.84 3.84 -1.38
C THR A 46 -11.28 5.16 -2.02
N ASN A 47 -12.33 5.13 -2.83
CA ASN A 47 -12.90 6.32 -3.45
C ASN A 47 -13.44 7.30 -2.41
N PHE A 48 -14.12 6.80 -1.37
CA PHE A 48 -14.59 7.63 -0.25
C PHE A 48 -13.42 8.35 0.44
N TRP A 49 -12.33 7.63 0.70
CA TRP A 49 -11.10 8.21 1.26
C TRP A 49 -10.52 9.34 0.39
N PHE A 50 -10.33 9.07 -0.92
CA PHE A 50 -9.83 10.08 -1.85
C PHE A 50 -10.78 11.27 -2.01
N THR A 51 -12.09 11.03 -1.98
CA THR A 51 -13.10 12.08 -2.10
C THR A 51 -13.07 13.00 -0.89
N ILE A 52 -12.98 12.46 0.33
CA ILE A 52 -12.92 13.29 1.53
C ILE A 52 -11.61 14.06 1.59
N ILE A 53 -10.47 13.37 1.56
CA ILE A 53 -9.18 14.03 1.81
C ILE A 53 -8.73 14.85 0.60
N GLY A 54 -8.75 14.23 -0.59
CA GLY A 54 -8.37 14.90 -1.83
C GLY A 54 -9.38 15.97 -2.24
N GLY A 55 -10.68 15.71 -2.10
CA GLY A 55 -11.72 16.70 -2.37
C GLY A 55 -11.66 17.88 -1.40
N SER A 56 -11.38 17.65 -0.11
CA SER A 56 -11.16 18.75 0.85
C SER A 56 -9.94 19.58 0.48
N GLY A 57 -8.83 18.94 0.11
CA GLY A 57 -7.63 19.66 -0.35
C GLY A 57 -7.90 20.54 -1.57
N ILE A 58 -8.64 20.03 -2.57
CA ILE A 58 -9.06 20.82 -3.73
C ILE A 58 -9.97 21.98 -3.30
N ALA A 59 -10.95 21.74 -2.43
CA ALA A 59 -11.86 22.78 -1.96
C ALA A 59 -11.13 23.89 -1.20
N PHE A 60 -10.16 23.55 -0.35
CA PHE A 60 -9.35 24.53 0.37
C PHE A 60 -8.42 25.32 -0.55
N GLU A 61 -7.78 24.67 -1.52
CA GLU A 61 -6.95 25.34 -2.52
C GLU A 61 -7.78 26.29 -3.39
N MET A 62 -9.01 25.93 -3.75
CA MET A 62 -9.92 26.80 -4.49
C MET A 62 -10.40 28.00 -3.65
N ALA A 63 -10.62 27.81 -2.36
CA ALA A 63 -11.05 28.87 -1.45
C ALA A 63 -9.91 29.84 -1.09
N SER A 64 -8.70 29.32 -0.96
CA SER A 64 -7.49 30.08 -0.62
C SER A 64 -6.29 29.54 -1.42
N PRO A 65 -6.05 30.06 -2.64
CA PRO A 65 -4.96 29.60 -3.48
C PRO A 65 -3.59 29.66 -2.78
N GLY A 66 -2.79 28.62 -2.93
CA GLY A 66 -1.48 28.46 -2.32
C GLY A 66 -1.47 27.77 -0.95
N VAL A 67 -2.64 27.55 -0.32
CA VAL A 67 -2.71 26.93 1.02
C VAL A 67 -2.24 25.47 1.02
N ILE A 68 -2.47 24.74 -0.07
CA ILE A 68 -1.97 23.36 -0.27
C ILE A 68 -0.79 23.36 -1.24
N ALA A 69 -0.86 24.15 -2.32
CA ALA A 69 0.18 24.17 -3.34
C ALA A 69 1.54 24.68 -2.83
N GLY A 70 1.55 25.66 -1.91
CA GLY A 70 2.77 26.19 -1.30
C GLY A 70 3.52 25.13 -0.48
N PRO A 71 2.88 24.49 0.52
CA PRO A 71 3.49 23.37 1.26
C PRO A 71 3.89 22.17 0.38
N PHE A 72 3.26 21.99 -0.77
CA PHE A 72 3.60 20.94 -1.74
C PHE A 72 4.85 21.26 -2.58
N GLU A 73 5.35 22.50 -2.56
CA GLU A 73 6.54 22.90 -3.32
C GLU A 73 7.73 21.95 -3.07
N GLY A 74 8.48 21.67 -4.13
CA GLY A 74 9.58 20.70 -4.07
C GLY A 74 9.12 19.23 -3.91
N PHE A 75 7.85 18.91 -4.20
CA PHE A 75 7.27 17.57 -4.08
C PHE A 75 7.21 17.04 -2.63
N ASN A 76 6.97 17.94 -1.67
CA ASN A 76 6.83 17.56 -0.26
C ASN A 76 5.42 17.00 0.03
N LEU A 77 5.20 15.74 -0.35
CA LEU A 77 3.92 15.05 -0.14
C LEU A 77 3.46 15.02 1.33
N PRO A 78 4.32 14.79 2.33
CA PRO A 78 3.92 14.86 3.73
C PRO A 78 3.42 16.25 4.15
N ALA A 79 4.08 17.32 3.68
CA ALA A 79 3.66 18.69 3.97
C ALA A 79 2.30 19.03 3.34
N ALA A 80 2.02 18.53 2.13
CA ALA A 80 0.71 18.69 1.51
C ALA A 80 -0.41 18.03 2.32
N LEU A 81 -0.18 16.81 2.85
CA LEU A 81 -1.17 16.15 3.71
C LEU A 81 -1.42 16.95 4.99
N LEU A 82 -0.36 17.42 5.64
CA LEU A 82 -0.47 18.24 6.85
C LEU A 82 -1.14 19.59 6.59
N ALA A 83 -0.94 20.19 5.42
CA ALA A 83 -1.64 21.40 5.00
C ALA A 83 -3.16 21.14 4.88
N ILE A 84 -3.56 20.01 4.28
CA ILE A 84 -4.97 19.63 4.17
C ILE A 84 -5.58 19.40 5.56
N THR A 85 -4.92 18.65 6.44
CA THR A 85 -5.46 18.35 7.77
C THR A 85 -5.48 19.56 8.68
N SER A 86 -4.50 20.47 8.58
CA SER A 86 -4.46 21.71 9.36
C SER A 86 -5.51 22.74 8.92
N ALA A 87 -5.90 22.73 7.64
CA ALA A 87 -6.97 23.58 7.12
C ALA A 87 -8.39 23.12 7.54
N MET A 88 -8.54 21.90 8.07
CA MET A 88 -9.82 21.40 8.57
C MET A 88 -10.17 21.96 9.96
N PRO A 89 -11.46 21.97 10.36
CA PRO A 89 -11.85 22.26 11.73
C PRO A 89 -11.12 21.34 12.72
N ALA A 90 -10.57 21.92 13.80
CA ALA A 90 -9.69 21.21 14.73
C ALA A 90 -8.41 20.62 14.09
N GLY A 91 -7.85 21.32 13.08
CA GLY A 91 -6.76 20.80 12.25
C GLY A 91 -5.49 20.37 12.98
N PHE A 92 -5.14 20.99 14.12
CA PHE A 92 -4.05 20.52 14.96
C PHE A 92 -4.29 19.10 15.49
N ILE A 93 -5.49 18.85 16.03
CA ILE A 93 -5.88 17.52 16.54
C ILE A 93 -5.94 16.51 15.40
N LEU A 94 -6.56 16.87 14.28
CA LEU A 94 -6.64 15.99 13.11
C LEU A 94 -5.26 15.62 12.55
N SER A 95 -4.33 16.57 12.51
CA SER A 95 -2.96 16.32 12.07
C SER A 95 -2.25 15.33 12.98
N ILE A 96 -2.39 15.46 14.31
CA ILE A 96 -1.85 14.49 15.27
C ILE A 96 -2.49 13.11 15.08
N LEU A 97 -3.82 13.04 14.91
CA LEU A 97 -4.51 11.78 14.67
C LEU A 97 -4.06 11.11 13.37
N PHE A 98 -3.80 11.86 12.31
CA PHE A 98 -3.25 11.34 11.06
C PHE A 98 -1.83 10.81 11.22
N LEU A 99 -0.98 11.47 12.03
CA LEU A 99 0.36 10.97 12.35
C LEU A 99 0.27 9.65 13.13
N ILE A 100 -0.59 9.56 14.14
CA ILE A 100 -0.83 8.33 14.90
C ILE A 100 -1.37 7.21 13.99
N LEU A 101 -2.37 7.52 13.17
CA LEU A 101 -2.94 6.58 12.20
C LEU A 101 -1.86 6.04 11.25
N THR A 102 -1.01 6.92 10.72
CA THR A 102 0.09 6.55 9.82
C THR A 102 1.10 5.66 10.54
N MET A 103 1.46 5.99 11.79
CA MET A 103 2.38 5.17 12.59
C MET A 103 1.81 3.77 12.83
N ILE A 104 0.53 3.67 13.23
CA ILE A 104 -0.15 2.38 13.44
C ILE A 104 -0.21 1.59 12.12
N PHE A 105 -0.53 2.26 11.01
CA PHE A 105 -0.60 1.62 9.69
C PHE A 105 0.76 1.06 9.27
N VAL A 106 1.84 1.83 9.43
CA VAL A 106 3.21 1.38 9.12
C VAL A 106 3.61 0.22 10.04
N ALA A 107 3.36 0.31 11.35
CA ALA A 107 3.69 -0.75 12.31
C ALA A 107 2.96 -2.06 12.00
N THR A 108 1.64 -1.99 11.76
CA THR A 108 0.80 -3.17 11.47
C THR A 108 1.17 -3.80 10.12
N THR A 109 1.43 -2.98 9.11
CA THR A 109 1.83 -3.45 7.78
C THR A 109 3.23 -4.08 7.83
N SER A 110 4.17 -3.46 8.54
CA SER A 110 5.53 -3.99 8.73
C SER A 110 5.53 -5.32 9.47
N ASP A 111 4.73 -5.47 10.54
CA ASP A 111 4.60 -6.75 11.25
C ASP A 111 4.07 -7.85 10.29
N SER A 112 3.00 -7.56 9.56
CA SER A 112 2.41 -8.48 8.59
C SER A 112 3.41 -8.90 7.50
N MET A 113 4.18 -7.95 6.95
CA MET A 113 5.19 -8.24 5.92
C MET A 113 6.34 -9.07 6.49
N SER A 114 6.86 -8.72 7.66
CA SER A 114 7.94 -9.48 8.31
C SER A 114 7.54 -10.92 8.59
N TYR A 115 6.28 -11.14 8.99
CA TYR A 115 5.73 -12.48 9.21
C TYR A 115 5.65 -13.27 7.91
N VAL A 116 5.09 -12.70 6.83
CA VAL A 116 4.93 -13.44 5.57
C VAL A 116 6.28 -13.82 4.96
N ILE A 117 7.27 -12.92 4.97
CA ILE A 117 8.62 -13.23 4.48
C ILE A 117 9.24 -14.36 5.30
N SER A 118 9.14 -14.27 6.62
CA SER A 118 9.71 -15.30 7.52
C SER A 118 9.02 -16.65 7.36
N ALA A 119 7.70 -16.66 7.20
CA ALA A 119 6.90 -17.87 7.00
C ALA A 119 7.21 -18.53 5.65
N ALA A 120 7.55 -17.77 4.61
CA ALA A 120 7.97 -18.31 3.31
C ALA A 120 9.34 -19.02 3.36
N MET A 121 10.15 -18.73 4.39
CA MET A 121 11.50 -19.28 4.58
C MET A 121 11.58 -20.36 5.66
N SER A 122 10.46 -20.71 6.31
CA SER A 122 10.43 -21.61 7.47
C SER A 122 9.50 -22.79 7.22
N GLU A 123 9.91 -23.99 7.65
CA GLU A 123 9.02 -25.15 7.72
C GLU A 123 8.22 -25.10 9.04
N GLY A 124 7.20 -24.22 9.10
CA GLY A 124 6.34 -24.04 10.28
C GLY A 124 6.23 -22.59 10.75
N GLU A 125 5.92 -22.38 12.03
CA GLU A 125 5.83 -21.04 12.60
C GLU A 125 7.21 -20.35 12.61
N PRO A 126 7.34 -19.15 12.01
CA PRO A 126 8.62 -18.47 11.91
C PRO A 126 9.15 -18.02 13.27
N SER A 127 10.45 -18.18 13.49
CA SER A 127 11.10 -17.72 14.72
C SER A 127 10.98 -16.20 14.89
N VAL A 128 10.90 -15.76 16.15
CA VAL A 128 10.82 -14.33 16.49
C VAL A 128 12.05 -13.58 15.98
N ALA A 129 13.23 -14.20 16.02
CA ALA A 129 14.48 -13.61 15.52
C ALA A 129 14.43 -13.35 14.01
N LEU A 130 13.88 -14.29 13.22
CA LEU A 130 13.75 -14.13 11.78
C LEU A 130 12.75 -13.02 11.42
N ARG A 131 11.64 -12.93 12.15
CA ARG A 131 10.66 -11.84 12.00
C ARG A 131 11.28 -10.48 12.33
N ALA A 132 12.00 -10.40 13.45
CA ALA A 132 12.69 -9.18 13.86
C ALA A 132 13.75 -8.75 12.85
N PHE A 133 14.53 -9.71 12.31
CA PHE A 133 15.51 -9.46 11.26
C PHE A 133 14.87 -8.79 10.03
N TRP A 134 13.79 -9.36 9.50
CA TRP A 134 13.11 -8.78 8.33
C TRP A 134 12.45 -7.43 8.63
N GLY A 135 11.87 -7.26 9.81
CA GLY A 135 11.33 -5.97 10.26
C GLY A 135 12.40 -4.88 10.31
N ILE A 136 13.55 -5.17 10.92
CA ILE A 136 14.69 -4.25 11.01
C ILE A 136 15.29 -3.98 9.63
N ALA A 137 15.48 -5.01 8.81
CA ALA A 137 16.03 -4.87 7.46
C ALA A 137 15.17 -3.94 6.58
N MET A 138 13.84 -4.04 6.65
CA MET A 138 12.92 -3.12 5.96
C MET A 138 13.06 -1.68 6.48
N GLY A 139 13.17 -1.50 7.81
CA GLY A 139 13.39 -0.18 8.41
C GLY A 139 14.72 0.46 7.99
N VAL A 140 15.81 -0.32 8.00
CA VAL A 140 17.13 0.12 7.53
C VAL A 140 17.09 0.49 6.05
N MET A 141 16.43 -0.33 5.21
CA MET A 141 16.26 -0.01 3.79
C MET A 141 15.48 1.30 3.59
N ALA A 142 14.41 1.52 4.36
CA ALA A 142 13.65 2.78 4.32
C ALA A 142 14.52 3.98 4.69
N LEU A 143 15.34 3.89 5.74
CA LEU A 143 16.28 4.94 6.14
C LEU A 143 17.31 5.24 5.04
N ILE A 144 17.87 4.21 4.40
CA ILE A 144 18.81 4.38 3.28
C ILE A 144 18.13 5.09 2.11
N LEU A 145 16.94 4.65 1.71
CA LEU A 145 16.22 5.24 0.57
C LEU A 145 15.81 6.68 0.82
N ILE A 146 15.45 7.04 2.06
CA ILE A 146 15.11 8.42 2.45
C ILE A 146 16.37 9.29 2.50
N SER A 147 17.46 8.82 3.11
CA SER A 147 18.69 9.60 3.28
C SER A 147 19.51 9.80 2.01
N THR A 148 19.39 8.88 1.04
CA THR A 148 20.07 8.97 -0.27
C THR A 148 19.24 9.70 -1.33
N GLY A 149 17.95 9.92 -1.07
CA GLY A 149 17.16 10.87 -1.84
C GLY A 149 17.60 12.30 -1.52
N SER A 150 17.56 13.20 -2.50
CA SER A 150 17.80 14.64 -2.33
C SER A 150 16.66 15.32 -1.53
N GLY A 151 16.27 14.74 -0.39
CA GLY A 151 15.13 15.14 0.43
C GLY A 151 13.75 14.69 -0.10
N GLY A 152 13.68 13.84 -1.13
CA GLY A 152 12.43 13.53 -1.83
C GLY A 152 12.05 12.05 -1.89
N ILE A 153 10.75 11.78 -2.04
CA ILE A 153 10.14 10.43 -2.17
C ILE A 153 10.47 9.77 -3.52
N GLY A 154 11.05 10.50 -4.48
CA GLY A 154 11.32 10.01 -5.84
C GLY A 154 12.22 8.77 -5.91
N LYS A 155 13.20 8.61 -5.00
CA LYS A 155 14.05 7.40 -4.95
C LYS A 155 13.26 6.17 -4.46
N LEU A 156 12.36 6.35 -3.50
CA LEU A 156 11.45 5.29 -3.05
C LEU A 156 10.53 4.86 -4.20
N GLN A 157 9.98 5.81 -4.96
CA GLN A 157 9.13 5.53 -6.12
C GLN A 157 9.88 4.79 -7.23
N SER A 158 11.13 5.16 -7.49
CA SER A 158 11.96 4.49 -8.49
C SER A 158 12.28 3.06 -8.06
N PHE A 159 12.63 2.86 -6.79
CA PHE A 159 13.00 1.56 -6.24
C PHE A 159 11.85 0.54 -6.32
N ILE A 160 10.62 0.93 -5.98
CA ILE A 160 9.46 0.03 -6.05
C ILE A 160 9.14 -0.37 -7.49
N VAL A 161 9.30 0.54 -8.46
CA VAL A 161 9.05 0.23 -9.89
C VAL A 161 10.07 -0.78 -10.41
N VAL A 162 11.35 -0.60 -10.08
CA VAL A 162 12.42 -1.53 -10.51
C VAL A 162 12.22 -2.92 -9.91
N THR A 163 11.90 -2.99 -8.61
CA THR A 163 11.69 -4.27 -7.92
C THR A 163 10.37 -4.95 -8.31
N ALA A 164 9.38 -4.22 -8.81
CA ALA A 164 8.12 -4.79 -9.28
C ALA A 164 8.24 -5.61 -10.57
N VAL A 165 9.20 -5.29 -11.44
CA VAL A 165 9.42 -6.01 -12.71
C VAL A 165 9.66 -7.50 -12.49
N PRO A 166 10.67 -7.95 -11.71
CA PRO A 166 10.86 -9.38 -11.47
C PRO A 166 9.68 -10.04 -10.74
N VAL A 167 9.05 -9.33 -9.80
CA VAL A 167 7.86 -9.84 -9.09
C VAL A 167 6.71 -10.09 -10.06
N SER A 168 6.49 -9.20 -11.03
CA SER A 168 5.44 -9.37 -12.04
C SER A 168 5.63 -10.65 -12.86
N ILE A 169 6.87 -10.99 -13.22
CA ILE A 169 7.20 -12.22 -13.95
C ILE A 169 6.85 -13.46 -13.11
N ILE A 170 7.16 -13.42 -11.80
CA ILE A 170 6.86 -14.51 -10.86
C ILE A 170 5.34 -14.69 -10.69
N LEU A 171 4.55 -13.62 -10.81
CA LEU A 171 3.09 -13.68 -10.69
C LEU A 171 2.40 -14.25 -11.94
N LEU A 172 3.00 -14.20 -13.13
CA LEU A 172 2.35 -14.63 -14.38
C LEU A 172 1.83 -16.08 -14.35
N PRO A 173 2.60 -17.09 -13.88
CA PRO A 173 2.11 -18.47 -13.80
C PRO A 173 0.88 -18.60 -12.90
N SER A 174 0.83 -17.84 -11.80
CA SER A 174 -0.28 -17.89 -10.84
C SER A 174 -1.61 -17.44 -11.45
N LEU A 175 -1.58 -16.50 -12.40
CA LEU A 175 -2.76 -16.04 -13.12
C LEU A 175 -3.33 -17.14 -14.01
N TRP A 176 -2.45 -17.87 -14.70
CA TRP A 176 -2.84 -19.00 -15.54
C TRP A 176 -3.38 -20.17 -14.70
N ASP A 177 -2.66 -20.54 -13.64
CA ASP A 177 -3.03 -21.65 -12.78
C ASP A 177 -4.34 -21.37 -12.03
N ALA A 178 -4.57 -20.14 -11.57
CA ALA A 178 -5.83 -19.76 -10.95
C ALA A 178 -7.04 -20.00 -11.87
N LEU A 179 -6.94 -19.60 -13.15
CA LEU A 179 -7.98 -19.82 -14.14
C LEU A 179 -8.17 -21.31 -14.42
N ARG A 180 -7.07 -22.03 -14.66
CA ARG A 180 -7.07 -23.46 -14.96
C ARG A 180 -7.70 -24.27 -13.83
N ILE A 181 -7.30 -24.03 -12.59
CA ILE A 181 -7.81 -24.71 -11.40
C ILE A 181 -9.30 -24.42 -11.21
N THR A 182 -9.71 -23.16 -11.36
CA THR A 182 -11.11 -22.77 -11.22
C THR A 182 -11.99 -23.46 -12.26
N LEU A 183 -11.55 -23.53 -13.53
CA LEU A 183 -12.28 -24.23 -14.59
C LEU A 183 -12.32 -25.75 -14.37
N MET A 184 -11.24 -26.35 -13.88
CA MET A 184 -11.21 -27.78 -13.56
C MET A 184 -12.15 -28.15 -12.42
N LEU A 185 -12.21 -27.33 -11.37
CA LEU A 185 -13.11 -27.54 -10.23
C LEU A 185 -14.57 -27.28 -10.61
N GLY A 186 -14.84 -26.25 -11.42
CA GLY A 186 -16.18 -25.94 -11.90
C GLY A 186 -16.77 -26.98 -12.86
N ARG A 187 -15.93 -27.77 -13.55
CA ARG A 187 -16.38 -28.91 -14.38
C ARG A 187 -16.71 -30.18 -13.58
N LYS A 188 -16.28 -30.25 -12.32
CA LYS A 188 -16.48 -31.40 -11.42
C LYS A 188 -17.66 -31.21 -10.45
N ALA A 189 -18.23 -30.01 -10.38
CA ALA A 189 -19.37 -29.64 -9.55
C ALA A 189 -20.66 -29.62 -10.39
#